data_AF-A0A643FCA7-F1
#
_entry.id   AF-A0A643FCA7-F1
#
_cell.length_a   1.000
_cell.length_b   1.000
_cell.length_c   1.000
_cell.angle_alpha   90.00
_cell.angle_beta   90.00
_cell.angle_gamma   90.00
#
_symmetry.space_group_name_H-M   'P 1'
#
loop_
_entity.id
_entity.type
_entity.pdbx_description
1 polymer ?
#
loop_
_entity_poly.entity_id
_entity_poly.type
_entity_poly.pdbx_seq_one_letter_code
_entity_poly.pdbx_strand_id
1 'polypeptide(L)'
;MANLHLNIQPGDSTEEVCAKMIRHFSTDTGEAPADPVLAAGHRAAHAWRALMSTVDPDPEKVDALMRYVAPHRAHSGMAWQLLYLAVCSWRLTLRTPATVAAHADEVCA
;
A
#
# COMPACT_ATOMS: atom_id res chain seq x y z
N MET A 1 -2.39 8.70 -23.51
CA MET A 1 -2.21 7.91 -22.26
C MET A 1 -3.56 7.85 -21.58
N ALA A 2 -4.13 6.65 -21.42
CA ALA A 2 -5.38 6.49 -20.70
C ALA A 2 -5.15 6.97 -19.25
N ASN A 3 -5.93 7.96 -18.81
CA ASN A 3 -5.97 8.35 -17.41
C ASN A 3 -6.59 7.18 -16.63
N LEU A 4 -5.74 6.23 -16.22
CA LEU A 4 -6.11 5.19 -15.27
C LEU A 4 -6.31 5.89 -13.92
N HIS A 5 -7.53 6.40 -13.72
CA HIS A 5 -7.99 6.86 -12.43
C HIS A 5 -7.81 5.69 -11.46
N LEU A 6 -6.97 5.89 -10.44
CA LEU A 6 -6.66 4.89 -9.42
C LEU A 6 -7.90 4.37 -8.68
N ASN A 7 -9.04 5.08 -8.79
CA ASN A 7 -10.38 4.72 -8.29
C ASN A 7 -10.35 3.97 -6.95
N ILE A 8 -9.58 4.51 -6.01
CA ILE A 8 -9.52 4.05 -4.64
C ILE A 8 -10.75 4.61 -3.94
N GLN A 9 -11.55 3.72 -3.38
CA GLN A 9 -12.80 4.04 -2.70
C GLN A 9 -12.64 3.89 -1.19
N PRO A 10 -13.38 4.68 -0.39
CA PRO A 10 -13.50 4.42 1.04
C PRO A 10 -14.03 3.00 1.26
N GLY A 11 -13.32 2.20 2.06
CA GLY A 11 -13.68 0.81 2.34
C GLY A 11 -12.93 -0.23 1.50
N ASP A 12 -12.15 0.18 0.49
CA ASP A 12 -11.22 -0.74 -0.17
C ASP A 12 -10.25 -1.35 0.87
N SER A 13 -10.10 -2.67 0.82
CA SER A 13 -9.09 -3.39 1.60
C SER A 13 -7.67 -2.99 1.17
N THR A 14 -6.70 -3.27 2.03
CA THR A 14 -5.29 -2.94 1.77
C THR A 14 -4.79 -3.71 0.53
N GLU A 15 -5.24 -4.95 0.37
CA GLU A 15 -4.96 -5.80 -0.79
C GLU A 15 -5.54 -5.23 -2.09
N GLU A 16 -6.78 -4.74 -2.06
CA GLU A 16 -7.42 -4.12 -3.23
C GLU A 16 -6.70 -2.84 -3.65
N VAL A 17 -6.34 -1.99 -2.68
CA VAL A 17 -5.55 -0.78 -2.96
C VAL A 17 -4.20 -1.14 -3.57
N CYS A 18 -3.52 -2.17 -3.05
CA CYS A 18 -2.27 -2.64 -3.62
C CYS A 18 -2.42 -3.15 -5.05
N ALA A 19 -3.47 -3.92 -5.34
CA ALA A 19 -3.75 -4.38 -6.70
C ALA A 19 -4.00 -3.21 -7.67
N LYS A 20 -4.75 -2.18 -7.23
CA LYS A 20 -4.98 -0.96 -8.00
C LYS A 20 -3.67 -0.18 -8.24
N MET A 21 -2.78 -0.10 -7.24
CA MET A 21 -1.45 0.52 -7.39
C MET A 21 -0.59 -0.23 -8.39
N ILE A 22 -0.52 -1.56 -8.30
CA ILE A 22 0.22 -2.38 -9.26
C ILE A 22 -0.31 -2.12 -10.67
N ARG A 23 -1.64 -2.17 -10.86
CA ARG A 23 -2.24 -1.89 -12.17
C ARG A 23 -1.91 -0.49 -12.69
N HIS A 24 -1.93 0.52 -11.81
CA HIS A 24 -1.63 1.90 -12.21
C HIS A 24 -0.17 2.09 -12.63
N PHE A 25 0.77 1.48 -11.91
CA PHE A 25 2.20 1.62 -12.21
C PHE A 25 2.72 0.61 -13.24
N SER A 26 1.90 -0.33 -13.70
CA SER A 26 2.30 -1.32 -14.72
C SER A 26 1.83 -0.89 -16.11
N THR A 27 2.43 -1.49 -17.13
CA THR A 27 1.87 -1.46 -18.49
C THR A 27 0.55 -2.24 -18.55
N ASP A 28 -0.17 -2.13 -19.67
CA ASP A 28 -1.39 -2.92 -19.90
C ASP A 28 -1.13 -4.44 -19.87
N THR A 29 0.10 -4.87 -20.15
CA THR A 29 0.56 -6.27 -20.06
C THR A 29 0.97 -6.69 -18.64
N GLY A 30 0.95 -5.78 -17.67
CA GLY A 30 1.34 -6.04 -16.29
C GLY A 30 2.85 -5.97 -16.04
N GLU A 31 3.62 -5.47 -16.99
CA GLU A 31 5.09 -5.35 -16.90
C GLU A 31 5.50 -4.02 -16.30
N ALA A 32 6.76 -3.94 -15.85
CA ALA A 32 7.36 -2.68 -15.43
C ALA A 32 7.48 -1.72 -16.63
N PRO A 33 6.96 -0.48 -16.54
CA PRO A 33 7.08 0.48 -17.64
C PRO A 33 8.53 0.92 -17.91
N ALA A 34 8.78 1.45 -19.10
CA ALA A 34 10.08 2.05 -19.44
C ALA A 34 10.33 3.39 -18.72
N ASP A 35 9.26 4.10 -18.36
CA ASP A 35 9.37 5.34 -17.59
C ASP A 35 9.95 5.04 -16.19
N PRO A 36 11.05 5.69 -15.78
CA PRO A 36 11.75 5.34 -14.56
C PRO A 36 10.94 5.63 -13.29
N VAL A 37 10.05 6.63 -13.32
CA VAL A 37 9.18 6.97 -12.19
C VAL A 37 8.07 5.94 -12.06
N LEU A 38 7.43 5.54 -13.15
CA LEU A 38 6.43 4.48 -13.12
C LEU A 38 7.03 3.12 -12.79
N ALA A 39 8.22 2.80 -13.32
CA ALA A 39 8.95 1.58 -12.99
C ALA A 39 9.30 1.50 -11.50
N ALA A 40 9.68 2.63 -10.89
CA ALA A 40 9.89 2.72 -9.45
C ALA A 40 8.60 2.48 -8.66
N GLY A 41 7.47 3.04 -9.11
CA GLY A 41 6.17 2.80 -8.50
C GLY A 41 5.73 1.34 -8.60
N HIS A 42 5.97 0.70 -9.76
CA HIS A 42 5.70 -0.73 -9.97
C HIS A 42 6.47 -1.58 -8.96
N ARG A 43 7.80 -1.36 -8.85
CA ARG A 43 8.63 -2.08 -7.88
C ARG A 43 8.18 -1.85 -6.45
N ALA A 44 7.84 -0.61 -6.07
CA ALA A 44 7.35 -0.31 -4.73
C ALA A 44 6.03 -1.02 -4.42
N ALA A 45 5.07 -1.01 -5.35
CA ALA A 45 3.79 -1.67 -5.18
C ALA A 45 3.93 -3.20 -5.07
N HIS A 46 4.82 -3.80 -5.86
CA HIS A 46 5.14 -5.22 -5.76
C HIS A 46 5.88 -5.58 -4.47
N ALA A 47 6.82 -4.76 -4.03
CA ALA A 47 7.51 -4.96 -2.75
C ALA A 47 6.52 -4.89 -1.57
N TRP A 48 5.60 -3.93 -1.61
CA TRP A 48 4.52 -3.83 -0.63
C TRP A 48 3.64 -5.09 -0.61
N ARG A 49 3.21 -5.57 -1.79
CA ARG A 49 2.44 -6.82 -1.90
C ARG A 49 3.16 -8.02 -1.28
N ALA A 50 4.45 -8.16 -1.57
CA ALA A 50 5.26 -9.24 -1.02
C ALA A 50 5.34 -9.18 0.52
N LEU A 51 5.52 -7.98 1.08
CA LEU A 51 5.53 -7.79 2.52
C LEU A 51 4.16 -8.08 3.15
N MET A 52 3.05 -7.65 2.55
CA MET A 52 1.70 -7.98 3.04
C MET A 52 1.39 -9.48 3.02
N SER A 53 1.96 -10.23 2.07
CA SER A 53 1.81 -11.69 2.02
C SER A 53 2.64 -12.44 3.07
N THR A 54 3.46 -11.74 3.85
CA THR A 54 4.26 -12.31 4.93
C THR A 54 3.49 -12.20 6.24
N VAL A 55 3.40 -13.31 6.99
CA VAL A 55 2.63 -13.36 8.26
C VAL A 55 3.18 -12.40 9.32
N ASP A 56 4.50 -12.23 9.37
CA ASP A 56 5.19 -11.27 10.24
C ASP A 56 6.25 -10.52 9.43
N PRO A 57 5.87 -9.42 8.76
CA PRO A 57 6.78 -8.68 7.88
C PRO A 57 7.83 -7.96 8.72
N ASP A 58 9.09 -8.20 8.37
CA ASP A 58 10.25 -7.56 9.00
C ASP A 58 10.10 -6.02 9.03
N PRO A 59 10.09 -5.39 10.22
CA PRO A 59 9.87 -3.95 10.36
C PRO A 59 10.95 -3.12 9.67
N GLU A 60 12.18 -3.62 9.54
CA GLU A 60 13.24 -2.92 8.82
C GLU A 60 12.95 -2.85 7.32
N LYS A 61 12.36 -3.90 6.75
CA LYS A 61 11.95 -3.92 5.32
C LYS A 61 10.74 -3.02 5.07
N VAL A 62 9.80 -2.98 6.00
CA VAL A 62 8.67 -2.04 5.96
C VAL A 62 9.19 -0.60 6.01
N ASP A 63 10.13 -0.31 6.91
CA ASP A 63 10.74 1.02 7.02
C ASP A 63 11.61 1.38 5.80
N ALA A 64 12.30 0.41 5.20
CA ALA A 64 13.04 0.60 3.96
C ALA A 64 12.11 0.95 2.79
N LEU A 65 10.96 0.27 2.67
CA LEU A 65 9.93 0.61 1.69
C LEU A 65 9.40 2.04 1.92
N MET A 66 9.15 2.43 3.17
CA MET A 66 8.73 3.78 3.51
C MET A 66 9.76 4.84 3.09
N ARG A 67 11.04 4.61 3.36
CA ARG A 67 12.14 5.51 2.94
C ARG A 67 12.28 5.56 1.42
N TYR A 68 12.00 4.46 0.73
CA TYR A 68 12.01 4.41 -0.73
C TYR A 68 10.87 5.24 -1.34
N VAL A 69 9.66 5.12 -0.82
CA VAL A 69 8.46 5.79 -1.37
C VAL A 69 8.40 7.28 -1.00
N ALA A 70 8.90 7.67 0.17
CA ALA A 70 8.74 9.02 0.72
C ALA A 70 9.25 10.17 -0.18
N PRO A 71 10.41 10.09 -0.87
CA PRO A 71 10.88 11.16 -1.73
C PRO A 71 9.98 11.36 -2.96
N HIS A 72 9.44 10.29 -3.52
CA HIS A 72 8.63 10.34 -4.74
C HIS A 72 7.27 11.03 -4.52
N ARG A 73 6.73 11.03 -3.29
CA ARG A 73 5.47 11.70 -2.96
C ARG A 73 5.47 13.20 -3.29
N ALA A 74 6.63 13.86 -3.19
CA ALA A 74 6.75 15.30 -3.39
C ALA A 74 6.96 15.68 -4.87
N HIS A 75 7.43 14.73 -5.69
CA HIS A 75 7.94 15.01 -7.04
C HIS A 75 7.21 14.27 -8.15
N SER A 76 6.37 13.28 -7.83
CA SER A 76 5.84 12.33 -8.82
C SER A 76 4.32 12.22 -8.84
N GLY A 77 3.62 13.17 -8.22
CA GLY A 77 2.16 13.33 -8.33
C GLY A 77 1.34 12.46 -7.36
N MET A 78 0.02 12.50 -7.57
CA MET A 78 -0.97 12.00 -6.60
C MET A 78 -0.89 10.48 -6.36
N ALA A 79 -0.56 9.69 -7.39
CA ALA A 79 -0.43 8.24 -7.26
C ALA A 79 0.62 7.82 -6.22
N TRP A 80 1.76 8.51 -6.21
CA TRP A 80 2.83 8.28 -5.23
C TRP A 80 2.44 8.72 -3.83
N GLN A 81 1.69 9.81 -3.69
CA GLN A 81 1.15 10.24 -2.41
C GLN A 81 0.14 9.21 -1.86
N LEU A 82 -0.73 8.66 -2.71
CA LEU A 82 -1.67 7.61 -2.33
C LEU A 82 -0.94 6.33 -1.93
N LEU A 83 0.09 5.92 -2.68
CA LEU A 83 0.92 4.77 -2.33
C LEU A 83 1.58 4.95 -0.96
N TYR A 84 2.18 6.12 -0.71
CA TYR A 84 2.77 6.46 0.59
C TYR A 84 1.76 6.36 1.73
N LEU A 85 0.56 6.95 1.56
CA LEU A 85 -0.48 6.91 2.59
C LEU A 85 -1.00 5.49 2.83
N ALA A 86 -1.14 4.68 1.78
CA ALA A 86 -1.59 3.30 1.90
C ALA A 86 -0.59 2.43 2.67
N VAL A 87 0.70 2.53 2.35
CA VAL A 87 1.77 1.82 3.08
C VAL A 87 1.87 2.31 4.53
N CYS A 88 1.73 3.62 4.78
CA CYS A 88 1.64 4.18 6.13
C CYS A 88 0.48 3.57 6.93
N SER A 89 -0.72 3.56 6.34
CA SER A 89 -1.93 3.05 6.99
C SER A 89 -1.77 1.57 7.36
N TRP A 90 -1.31 0.76 6.42
CA TRP A 90 -1.01 -0.66 6.68
C TRP A 90 0.08 -0.86 7.73
N ARG A 91 1.16 -0.08 7.71
CA ARG A 91 2.21 -0.15 8.74
C ARG A 91 1.66 0.14 10.14
N LEU A 92 0.67 1.02 10.26
CA LEU A 92 0.02 1.29 11.55
C LEU A 92 -0.77 0.07 12.03
N THR A 93 -1.45 -0.67 11.14
CA THR A 93 -2.19 -1.89 11.53
C THR A 93 -1.28 -3.01 12.03
N LEU A 94 -0.02 -3.06 11.57
CA LEU A 94 0.99 -3.99 12.09
C LEU A 94 1.44 -3.67 13.52
N ARG A 95 1.40 -2.38 13.91
CA ARG A 95 1.90 -1.90 15.22
C ARG A 95 0.83 -1.86 16.29
N THR A 96 -0.45 -1.91 15.91
CA THR A 96 -1.53 -1.98 16.88
C THR A 96 -1.53 -3.38 17.50
N PRO A 97 -1.25 -3.53 18.80
CA PRO A 97 -1.57 -4.80 19.45
C PRO A 97 -3.08 -5.05 19.27
N ALA A 98 -3.45 -6.30 19.01
CA ALA A 98 -4.84 -6.74 18.92
C ALA A 98 -5.52 -6.63 20.30
N THR A 99 -5.75 -5.41 20.77
CA THR A 99 -6.43 -5.12 22.03
C THR A 99 -7.81 -4.54 21.75
N VAL A 100 -8.64 -5.31 21.03
CA VAL A 100 -10.11 -5.21 21.14
C VAL A 100 -10.67 -6.62 21.12
N ALA A 101 -10.38 -7.37 22.18
CA ALA A 101 -11.10 -8.60 22.52
C ALA A 101 -11.25 -8.65 24.05
N ALA A 102 -12.17 -7.85 24.58
CA ALA A 102 -12.89 -8.05 25.84
C ALA A 102 -13.66 -6.77 26.17
N HIS A 103 -14.98 -6.80 25.97
CA HIS A 103 -16.01 -6.24 26.87
C HIS A 103 -17.30 -5.94 26.09
N ALA A 104 -18.16 -6.95 26.01
CA ALA A 104 -19.62 -6.81 26.16
C ALA A 104 -20.23 -8.21 26.31
N ASP A 105 -19.70 -9.00 27.25
CA ASP A 105 -20.45 -10.07 27.89
C ASP A 105 -20.76 -9.56 29.29
N GLU A 106 -21.76 -8.69 29.40
CA GLU A 106 -22.53 -8.50 30.63
C GLU A 106 -23.78 -7.63 30.40
N VAL A 107 -24.93 -8.14 30.85
CA VAL A 107 -26.23 -7.48 31.14
C VAL A 107 -27.12 -7.20 29.89
N CYS A 108 -28.34 -7.73 29.73
CA CYS A 108 -29.40 -8.02 30.70
C CYS A 108 -30.06 -9.40 30.53
N ALA A 109 -30.16 -10.10 31.67
CA ALA A 109 -31.27 -11.00 31.98
C ALA A 109 -32.55 -10.20 32.29
#